data_AF-A0A382DRF0-F1
#
_entry.id   AF-A0A382DRF0-F1
#
_cell.length_a   1.000
_cell.length_b   1.000
_cell.length_c   1.000
_cell.angle_alpha   90.00
_cell.angle_beta   90.00
_cell.angle_gamma   90.00
#
_symmetry.space_group_name_H-M   'P 1'
#
loop_
_entity.id
_entity.type
_entity.pdbx_description
1 polymer ?
#
loop_
_entity_poly.entity_id
_entity_poly.type
_entity_poly.pdbx_seq_one_letter_code
_entity_poly.pdbx_strand_id
1 'polypeptide(L)'
;MLVDEILTEEIIEKDIIEQKLAWKRSGNTVKQKYRCGSGPRKGRIVAKASQCFAPPDLKKRFNFKKTKARKGALMIRKAKKTKKWNAASKRVAKLNRKR
;
A
#
# COMPACT_ATOMS: atom_id res chain seq x y z
N MET A 1 14.86 22.37 -31.29
CA MET A 1 13.51 22.90 -31.04
C MET A 1 12.44 21.86 -31.36
N LEU A 2 12.19 21.50 -32.63
CA LEU A 2 11.24 20.42 -32.95
C LEU A 2 11.66 19.03 -32.44
N VAL A 3 12.97 18.72 -32.50
CA VAL A 3 13.51 17.43 -32.02
C VAL A 3 13.46 17.33 -30.49
N ASP A 4 13.61 18.46 -29.79
CA ASP A 4 13.57 18.52 -28.33
C ASP A 4 12.12 18.39 -27.82
N GLU A 5 11.14 18.98 -28.52
CA GLU A 5 9.71 18.82 -28.23
C GLU A 5 9.25 17.37 -28.43
N ILE A 6 9.65 16.72 -29.54
CA ILE A 6 9.35 15.30 -29.81
C ILE A 6 9.96 14.38 -28.75
N LEU A 7 11.20 14.63 -28.31
CA LEU A 7 11.81 13.86 -27.21
C LEU A 7 11.07 14.08 -25.88
N THR A 8 10.58 15.28 -25.60
CA THR A 8 9.83 15.53 -24.36
C THR A 8 8.45 14.86 -24.33
N GLU A 9 7.73 14.82 -25.46
CA GLU A 9 6.42 14.16 -25.53
C GLU A 9 6.53 12.63 -25.37
N GLU A 10 7.52 11.99 -26.03
CA GLU A 10 7.74 10.54 -25.90
C GLU A 10 8.21 10.11 -24.47
N ILE A 11 8.91 10.98 -23.76
CA ILE A 11 9.33 10.73 -22.37
C ILE A 11 8.13 10.88 -21.43
N ILE A 12 7.25 11.86 -21.64
CA ILE A 12 6.05 12.06 -20.81
C ILE A 12 5.10 10.86 -20.90
N GLU A 13 4.92 10.26 -22.07
CA GLU A 13 3.98 9.14 -22.25
C GLU A 13 4.50 7.80 -21.67
N LYS A 14 5.83 7.59 -21.64
CA LYS A 14 6.45 6.38 -21.07
C LYS A 14 6.65 6.45 -19.55
N ASP A 15 6.73 7.65 -18.96
CA ASP A 15 6.96 7.84 -17.52
C ASP A 15 5.68 8.06 -16.68
N ILE A 16 4.49 7.87 -17.25
CA ILE A 16 3.27 7.72 -16.46
C ILE A 16 3.32 6.34 -15.78
N ILE A 17 4.11 6.24 -14.71
CA ILE A 17 4.04 5.14 -13.75
C ILE A 17 2.69 5.32 -13.05
N GLU A 18 1.61 4.88 -13.69
CA GLU A 18 0.29 4.85 -13.11
C GLU A 18 0.38 4.11 -11.79
N GLN A 19 0.30 4.84 -10.68
CA GLN A 19 0.25 4.20 -9.39
C GLN A 19 -1.04 3.40 -9.29
N LYS A 20 -0.91 2.08 -9.43
CA LYS A 20 -2.02 1.14 -9.31
C LYS A 20 -2.86 1.47 -8.09
N LEU A 21 -4.15 1.74 -8.31
CA LEU A 21 -5.11 2.03 -7.24
C LEU A 21 -5.06 0.91 -6.20
N ALA A 22 -4.78 1.28 -4.94
CA ALA A 22 -4.66 0.32 -3.86
C ALA A 22 -5.89 0.35 -2.96
N TRP A 23 -6.68 -0.71 -2.98
CA TRP A 23 -7.86 -0.82 -2.13
C TRP A 23 -7.52 -1.44 -0.79
N LYS A 24 -8.05 -0.89 0.30
CA LYS A 24 -7.86 -1.48 1.64
C LYS A 24 -9.10 -1.30 2.51
N ARG A 25 -9.32 -2.29 3.38
CA ARG A 25 -10.35 -2.23 4.41
C ARG A 25 -9.99 -1.22 5.50
N SER A 26 -10.98 -0.41 5.91
CA SER A 26 -10.93 0.47 7.08
C SER A 26 -12.15 0.18 7.95
N GLY A 27 -11.98 -0.62 9.01
CA GLY A 27 -13.13 -1.13 9.77
C GLY A 27 -14.01 -2.04 8.89
N ASN A 28 -15.28 -1.69 8.72
CA ASN A 28 -16.22 -2.45 7.89
C ASN A 28 -16.30 -1.95 6.43
N THR A 29 -15.75 -0.76 6.15
CA THR A 29 -15.80 -0.16 4.80
C THR A 29 -14.53 -0.44 4.00
N VAL A 30 -14.64 -0.34 2.67
CA VAL A 30 -13.51 -0.43 1.75
C VAL A 30 -13.26 0.97 1.21
N LYS A 31 -12.03 1.47 1.37
CA LYS A 31 -11.63 2.79 0.89
C LYS A 31 -10.40 2.66 -0.01
N GLN A 32 -10.31 3.54 -1.00
CA GLN A 32 -9.08 3.70 -1.78
C GLN A 32 -7.98 4.29 -0.89
N LYS A 33 -6.74 3.86 -1.14
CA LYS A 33 -5.54 4.29 -0.43
C LYS A 33 -4.40 4.49 -1.41
N TYR A 34 -3.41 5.27 -0.99
CA TYR A 34 -2.25 5.60 -1.81
C TYR A 34 -1.17 4.53 -1.66
N ARG A 35 -0.47 4.20 -2.75
CA ARG A 35 0.70 3.33 -2.74
C ARG A 35 1.95 4.19 -2.84
N CYS A 36 2.80 4.23 -1.82
CA CYS A 36 4.00 5.07 -1.88
C CYS A 36 4.95 4.61 -2.99
N GLY A 37 5.31 5.50 -3.92
CA GLY A 37 6.25 5.21 -5.02
C GLY A 37 7.72 5.48 -4.64
N SER A 38 7.97 6.51 -3.85
CA SER A 38 9.30 6.96 -3.42
C SER A 38 9.37 7.19 -1.90
N GLY A 39 10.57 7.44 -1.39
CA GLY A 39 10.83 7.76 0.01
C GLY A 39 10.97 6.55 0.96
N PRO A 40 11.10 6.79 2.28
CA PRO A 40 11.38 5.77 3.28
C PRO A 40 10.27 4.73 3.44
N ARG A 41 9.06 5.00 2.94
CA ARG A 41 7.90 4.09 2.99
C ARG A 41 7.53 3.51 1.62
N LYS A 42 8.47 3.51 0.66
CA LYS A 42 8.30 2.93 -0.68
C LYS A 42 7.61 1.57 -0.64
N GLY A 43 6.60 1.39 -1.50
CA GLY A 43 5.81 0.17 -1.63
C GLY A 43 4.70 -0.04 -0.58
N ARG A 44 4.58 0.81 0.45
CA ARG A 44 3.51 0.70 1.46
C ARG A 44 2.21 1.34 0.97
N ILE A 45 1.09 0.75 1.40
CA ILE A 45 -0.26 1.31 1.20
C ILE A 45 -0.64 2.15 2.42
N VAL A 46 -0.89 3.43 2.20
CA VAL A 46 -0.97 4.48 3.21
C VAL A 46 -2.25 5.30 3.06
N ALA A 47 -2.73 5.91 4.14
CA ALA A 47 -4.01 6.62 4.14
C ALA A 47 -3.95 8.00 3.49
N LYS A 48 -2.85 8.74 3.68
CA LYS A 48 -2.59 10.07 3.11
C LYS A 48 -1.27 10.04 2.34
N ALA A 49 -1.15 10.81 1.27
CA ALA A 49 0.08 10.88 0.47
C ALA A 49 1.28 11.42 1.28
N SER A 50 1.06 12.42 2.13
CA SER A 50 2.10 13.01 3.00
C SER A 50 2.81 12.00 3.90
N GLN A 51 2.13 10.92 4.27
CA GLN A 51 2.70 9.89 5.12
C GLN A 51 3.78 9.06 4.41
N CYS A 52 3.95 9.14 3.08
CA CYS A 52 4.98 8.39 2.35
C CYS A 52 6.41 8.85 2.69
N PHE A 53 6.58 10.15 2.95
CA PHE A 53 7.87 10.77 3.25
C PHE A 53 8.15 10.86 4.76
N ALA A 54 7.15 10.60 5.59
CA ALA A 54 7.30 10.67 7.04
C ALA A 54 8.30 9.61 7.56
N PRO A 55 9.20 9.98 8.49
CA PRO A 55 10.21 9.08 9.03
C PRO A 55 9.57 7.88 9.77
N PRO A 56 10.28 6.76 9.91
CA PRO A 56 9.80 5.60 10.65
C PRO A 56 10.00 5.77 12.17
N ASP A 57 8.92 5.61 12.95
CA ASP A 57 8.98 5.66 14.42
C ASP A 57 9.75 4.46 15.01
N LEU A 58 10.97 4.69 15.51
CA LEU A 58 11.85 3.65 16.05
C LEU A 58 11.23 2.90 17.24
N LYS A 59 10.64 3.62 18.20
CA LYS A 59 9.99 3.03 19.38
C LYS A 59 8.91 2.03 19.00
N LYS A 60 8.06 2.37 18.01
CA LYS A 60 7.00 1.46 17.51
C LYS A 60 7.59 0.24 16.81
N ARG A 61 8.71 0.38 16.10
CA ARG A 61 9.41 -0.74 15.46
C ARG A 61 9.92 -1.75 16.49
N PHE A 62 10.57 -1.29 17.55
CA PHE A 62 11.06 -2.16 18.62
C PHE A 62 9.92 -2.86 19.37
N ASN A 63 8.86 -2.11 19.72
CA ASN A 63 7.69 -2.69 20.36
C ASN A 63 7.03 -3.75 19.46
N PHE A 64 6.91 -3.48 18.16
CA PHE A 64 6.34 -4.45 17.23
C PHE A 64 7.18 -5.73 17.15
N LYS A 65 8.52 -5.63 17.13
CA LYS A 65 9.41 -6.82 17.18
C LYS A 65 9.13 -7.68 18.42
N LYS A 66 9.04 -7.06 19.61
CA LYS A 66 8.70 -7.74 20.87
C LYS A 66 7.32 -8.42 20.79
N THR A 67 6.30 -7.72 20.28
CA THR A 67 4.95 -8.30 20.15
C THR A 67 4.88 -9.42 19.10
N LYS A 68 5.66 -9.34 18.02
CA LYS A 68 5.70 -10.34 16.96
C LYS A 68 6.35 -11.63 17.46
N ALA A 69 7.39 -11.54 18.28
CA ALA A 69 7.98 -12.69 18.94
C ALA A 69 6.95 -13.39 19.86
N ARG A 70 6.22 -12.62 20.69
CA ARG A 70 5.26 -13.19 21.65
C ARG A 70 3.97 -13.73 21.03
N LYS A 71 3.41 -13.06 20.03
CA LYS A 71 2.04 -13.31 19.52
C LYS A 71 1.97 -13.53 18.01
N GLY A 72 3.10 -13.72 17.34
CA GLY A 72 3.19 -13.87 15.88
C GLY A 72 2.26 -14.93 15.29
N ALA A 73 2.29 -16.14 15.86
CA ALA A 73 1.46 -17.25 15.41
C ALA A 73 -0.04 -16.95 15.54
N LEU A 74 -0.46 -16.37 16.67
CA LEU A 74 -1.85 -15.99 16.92
C LEU A 74 -2.32 -14.90 15.95
N MET A 75 -1.48 -13.90 15.66
CA MET A 75 -1.79 -12.85 14.70
C MET A 75 -2.04 -13.42 13.30
N ILE A 76 -1.23 -14.39 12.87
CA ILE A 76 -1.40 -15.05 11.56
C ILE A 76 -2.71 -15.84 11.51
N ARG A 77 -3.03 -16.63 12.55
CA ARG A 77 -4.28 -17.39 12.63
C ARG A 77 -5.50 -16.48 12.56
N LYS A 78 -5.52 -15.41 13.36
CA LYS A 78 -6.61 -14.42 13.34
C LYS A 78 -6.72 -13.73 11.97
N ALA A 79 -5.61 -13.35 11.36
CA ALA A 79 -5.61 -12.73 10.04
C ALA A 79 -6.18 -13.67 8.95
N LYS A 80 -5.83 -14.96 8.96
CA LYS A 80 -6.38 -15.97 8.04
C LYS A 80 -7.90 -16.08 8.22
N LYS A 81 -8.39 -16.17 9.47
CA LYS A 81 -9.84 -16.19 9.76
C LYS A 81 -10.55 -14.94 9.21
N THR A 82 -10.01 -13.74 9.46
CA THR A 82 -10.61 -12.48 8.97
C THR A 82 -10.61 -12.40 7.44
N LYS A 83 -9.56 -12.88 6.76
CA LYS A 83 -9.50 -12.89 5.30
C LYS A 83 -10.49 -13.88 4.68
N LYS A 84 -10.72 -15.03 5.33
CA LYS A 84 -11.63 -16.08 4.85
C LYS A 84 -13.10 -15.68 4.99
N TRP A 85 -13.50 -15.08 6.11
CA TRP A 85 -14.93 -14.89 6.42
C TRP A 85 -15.47 -13.48 6.17
N ASN A 86 -14.68 -12.43 6.39
CA ASN A 86 -15.19 -11.05 6.31
C ASN A 86 -15.48 -10.64 4.85
N ALA A 87 -16.72 -10.23 4.57
CA ALA A 87 -17.16 -9.79 3.24
C ALA A 87 -16.32 -8.63 2.68
N ALA A 88 -15.97 -7.63 3.50
CA ALA A 88 -15.14 -6.51 3.07
C ALA A 88 -13.71 -6.96 2.70
N SER A 89 -13.14 -7.95 3.40
CA SER A 89 -11.84 -8.53 3.04
C SER A 89 -11.88 -9.25 1.70
N LYS A 90 -12.96 -10.00 1.42
CA LYS A 90 -13.17 -10.65 0.11
C LYS A 90 -13.31 -9.63 -1.01
N ARG A 91 -14.07 -8.54 -0.79
CA ARG A 91 -14.23 -7.44 -1.75
C ARG A 91 -12.89 -6.79 -2.09
N VAL A 92 -12.06 -6.49 -1.09
CA VAL A 92 -10.71 -5.94 -1.28
C VAL A 92 -9.81 -6.87 -2.10
N ALA A 93 -9.91 -8.18 -1.90
CA ALA A 93 -9.13 -9.15 -2.68
C ALA A 93 -9.55 -9.15 -4.16
N LYS A 94 -10.85 -9.04 -4.45
CA LYS A 94 -11.36 -8.91 -5.83
C LYS A 94 -10.89 -7.60 -6.49
N LEU A 95 -10.99 -6.47 -5.77
CA LEU A 95 -10.60 -5.15 -6.27
C LEU A 95 -9.10 -5.01 -6.55
N ASN A 96 -8.25 -5.75 -5.84
CA ASN A 96 -6.80 -5.74 -6.04
C ASN A 96 -6.29 -6.88 -6.93
N ARG A 97 -7.17 -7.68 -7.55
CA ARG A 97 -6.76 -8.71 -8.49
C ARG A 97 -6.23 -8.02 -9.75
N LYS A 98 -5.00 -8.33 -10.16
CA LYS A 98 -4.45 -7.86 -11.44
C LYS A 98 -5.39 -8.37 -12.54
N ARG A 99 -5.84 -7.46 -13.40
CA ARG A 99 -6.55 -7.82 -14.63
C ARG A 99 -5.52 -8.26 -15.67
#